data_AF-A0A1Z1XAS9-F1
#
_entry.id   AF-A0A1Z1XAS9-F1
#
_cell.length_a   1.000
_cell.length_b   1.000
_cell.length_c   1.000
_cell.angle_alpha   90.00
_cell.angle_beta   90.00
_cell.angle_gamma   90.00
#
_symmetry.space_group_name_H-M   'P 1'
#
loop_
_entity.id
_entity.type
_entity.pdbx_description
1 polymer ?
#
loop_
_entity_poly.entity_id
_entity_poly.type
_entity_poly.pdbx_seq_one_letter_code
_entity_poly.pdbx_strand_id
1 'polypeptide(L)'
;MKMLYIKIKKLNFISRKLKKRTKKRNSIALVNMMLSRFTNYNYVRIFLKNQRFKVTLHAFPSLFLEEIGTKIIFSYWINLHIAWKY
;
A
#
# COMPACT_ATOMS: atom_id res chain seq x y z
N MET A 1 32.82 -24.03 -14.05
CA MET A 1 32.43 -23.22 -12.88
C MET A 1 31.72 -21.89 -13.20
N LYS A 2 32.09 -21.13 -14.24
CA LYS A 2 31.44 -19.83 -14.58
C LYS A 2 29.90 -19.89 -14.78
N MET A 3 29.38 -20.97 -15.37
CA MET A 3 27.96 -21.12 -15.69
C MET A 3 27.06 -21.25 -14.45
N LEU A 4 27.53 -21.94 -13.41
CA LEU A 4 26.85 -22.08 -12.11
C LEU A 4 26.73 -20.73 -11.39
N TYR A 5 27.80 -19.95 -11.39
CA TYR A 5 27.83 -18.61 -10.81
C TYR A 5 26.82 -17.64 -11.46
N ILE A 6 26.73 -17.65 -12.79
CA ILE A 6 25.74 -16.83 -13.53
C ILE A 6 24.32 -17.25 -13.17
N LYS A 7 24.06 -18.56 -13.06
CA LYS A 7 22.75 -19.11 -12.67
C LYS A 7 22.36 -18.67 -11.26
N ILE A 8 23.29 -18.73 -10.29
CA ILE A 8 23.07 -18.27 -8.90
C ILE A 8 22.81 -16.75 -8.86
N LYS A 9 23.58 -15.94 -9.61
CA LYS A 9 23.34 -14.49 -9.71
C LYS A 9 21.93 -14.17 -10.23
N LYS A 10 21.47 -14.89 -11.25
CA LYS A 10 20.12 -14.73 -11.82
C LYS A 10 19.03 -15.09 -10.82
N LEU A 11 19.19 -16.19 -10.08
CA LEU A 11 18.27 -16.59 -9.01
C LEU A 11 18.20 -15.54 -7.89
N ASN A 12 19.34 -15.00 -7.45
CA ASN A 12 19.38 -13.95 -6.44
C ASN A 12 18.72 -12.64 -6.91
N PHE A 13 18.80 -12.32 -8.19
CA PHE A 13 18.09 -11.17 -8.76
C PHE A 13 16.58 -11.38 -8.77
N ILE A 14 16.11 -12.55 -9.22
CA ILE A 14 14.70 -12.93 -9.24
C ILE A 14 14.13 -12.92 -7.82
N SER A 15 14.83 -13.55 -6.87
CA SER A 15 14.46 -13.58 -5.46
C SER A 15 14.30 -12.17 -4.88
N ARG A 16 15.26 -11.27 -5.13
CA ARG A 16 15.16 -9.85 -4.71
C ARG A 16 13.92 -9.16 -5.31
N LYS A 17 13.62 -9.38 -6.58
CA LYS A 17 12.45 -8.80 -7.25
C LYS A 17 11.14 -9.33 -6.67
N LEU A 18 11.07 -10.63 -6.38
CA LEU A 18 9.92 -11.27 -5.72
C LEU A 18 9.73 -10.72 -4.31
N LYS A 19 10.78 -10.65 -3.50
CA LYS A 19 10.73 -10.12 -2.13
C LYS A 19 10.15 -8.70 -2.08
N LYS A 20 10.54 -7.83 -3.03
CA LYS A 20 9.96 -6.48 -3.16
C LYS A 20 8.46 -6.50 -3.49
N ARG A 21 8.03 -7.37 -4.40
CA ARG A 21 6.61 -7.53 -4.76
C ARG A 21 5.79 -8.06 -3.60
N THR A 22 6.29 -9.08 -2.90
CA THR A 22 5.64 -9.64 -1.71
C THR A 22 5.51 -8.61 -0.60
N LYS A 23 6.57 -7.84 -0.31
CA LYS A 23 6.50 -6.76 0.67
C LYS A 23 5.42 -5.72 0.32
N LYS A 24 5.34 -5.32 -0.95
CA LYS A 24 4.29 -4.41 -1.43
C LYS A 24 2.90 -5.01 -1.25
N ARG A 25 2.69 -6.28 -1.63
CA ARG A 25 1.40 -6.97 -1.47
C ARG A 25 0.98 -7.04 -0.01
N ASN A 26 1.90 -7.38 0.90
CA ASN A 26 1.62 -7.44 2.33
C ASN A 26 1.24 -6.08 2.89
N SER A 27 1.93 -5.00 2.49
CA SER A 27 1.55 -3.65 2.91
C SER A 27 0.16 -3.23 2.38
N ILE A 28 -0.20 -3.59 1.14
CA ILE A 28 -1.57 -3.36 0.63
C ILE A 28 -2.60 -4.13 1.47
N ALA A 29 -2.32 -5.39 1.78
CA ALA A 29 -3.21 -6.23 2.59
C ALA A 29 -3.39 -5.64 4.00
N LEU A 30 -2.32 -5.16 4.64
CA LEU A 30 -2.39 -4.48 5.93
C LEU A 30 -3.26 -3.21 5.88
N VAL A 31 -3.07 -2.36 4.87
CA VAL A 31 -3.89 -1.14 4.71
C VAL A 31 -5.35 -1.49 4.48
N ASN A 32 -5.64 -2.48 3.62
CA ASN A 32 -7.00 -2.98 3.44
C ASN A 32 -7.59 -3.53 4.73
N MET A 33 -6.81 -4.25 5.54
CA MET A 33 -7.28 -4.78 6.82
C MET A 33 -7.61 -3.66 7.81
N MET A 34 -6.77 -2.61 7.87
CA MET A 34 -7.00 -1.44 8.74
C MET A 34 -8.22 -0.62 8.32
N LEU A 35 -8.54 -0.61 7.02
CA LEU A 35 -9.62 0.19 6.44
C LEU A 35 -10.85 -0.63 6.06
N SER A 36 -10.85 -1.95 6.26
CA SER A 36 -11.83 -2.89 5.67
C SER A 36 -13.28 -2.55 5.97
N ARG A 37 -13.55 -1.94 7.12
CA ARG A 37 -14.88 -1.50 7.55
C ARG A 37 -15.38 -0.24 6.88
N PHE A 38 -14.52 0.50 6.20
CA PHE A 38 -14.85 1.83 5.70
C PHE A 38 -14.49 2.07 4.23
N THR A 39 -13.39 1.50 3.72
CA THR A 39 -12.89 1.75 2.36
C THR A 39 -11.81 0.71 1.96
N ASN A 40 -11.43 0.68 0.68
CA ASN A 40 -10.34 -0.14 0.17
C ASN A 40 -9.12 0.71 -0.24
N TYR A 41 -7.95 0.08 -0.30
CA TYR A 41 -6.70 0.73 -0.68
C TYR A 41 -6.73 1.36 -2.08
N ASN A 42 -7.53 0.83 -3.01
CA ASN A 42 -7.64 1.40 -4.35
C ASN A 42 -8.28 2.80 -4.31
N TYR A 43 -9.36 2.97 -3.56
CA TYR A 43 -10.02 4.25 -3.35
C TYR A 43 -9.13 5.24 -2.60
N VAL A 44 -8.47 4.78 -1.55
CA VAL A 44 -7.47 5.55 -0.80
C VAL A 44 -6.37 6.06 -1.72
N ARG A 45 -5.85 5.20 -2.60
CA ARG A 45 -4.81 5.56 -3.57
C ARG A 45 -5.29 6.59 -4.57
N ILE A 46 -6.53 6.46 -5.06
CA ILE A 46 -7.14 7.42 -5.99
C ILE A 46 -7.33 8.77 -5.29
N PHE A 47 -7.84 8.76 -4.07
CA PHE A 47 -8.04 9.95 -3.24
C PHE A 47 -6.72 10.70 -3.04
N LEU A 48 -5.68 10.04 -2.53
CA LEU A 48 -4.37 10.67 -2.35
C LEU A 48 -3.77 11.21 -3.64
N LYS A 49 -3.91 10.48 -4.74
CA LYS A 49 -3.43 10.92 -6.06
C LYS A 49 -4.13 12.21 -6.49
N ASN A 50 -5.46 12.29 -6.30
CA ASN A 50 -6.25 13.48 -6.64
C ASN A 50 -5.85 14.68 -5.76
N GLN A 51 -5.59 14.43 -4.48
CA GLN A 51 -5.13 15.45 -3.52
C GLN A 51 -3.64 15.80 -3.67
N ARG A 52 -2.95 15.25 -4.68
CA ARG A 52 -1.51 15.46 -4.94
C ARG A 52 -0.60 15.07 -3.77
N PHE A 53 -1.08 14.27 -2.82
CA PHE A 53 -0.26 13.75 -1.73
C PHE A 53 0.61 12.59 -2.21
N LYS A 54 1.91 12.66 -1.94
CA LYS A 54 2.86 11.56 -2.18
C LYS A 54 3.10 10.77 -0.90
N VAL A 55 2.09 10.02 -0.46
CA VAL A 55 2.25 9.10 0.69
C VAL A 55 2.74 7.75 0.19
N THR A 56 3.82 7.26 0.78
CA THR A 56 4.28 5.90 0.49
C THR A 56 3.41 4.88 1.21
N LEU A 57 3.15 3.74 0.56
CA LEU A 57 2.35 2.64 1.11
C LEU A 57 2.85 2.18 2.50
N HIS A 58 4.15 2.33 2.78
CA HIS A 58 4.76 1.94 4.05
C HIS A 58 4.51 2.94 5.18
N ALA A 59 4.15 4.19 4.88
CA ALA A 59 3.81 5.21 5.88
C ALA A 59 2.35 5.12 6.33
N PHE A 60 1.51 4.38 5.60
CA PHE A 60 0.11 4.20 5.96
C PHE A 60 -0.07 3.55 7.33
N PRO A 61 0.54 2.39 7.63
CA PRO A 61 0.38 1.76 8.94
C PRO A 61 0.77 2.70 10.08
N SER A 62 1.86 3.45 9.96
CA SER A 62 2.27 4.41 11.01
C SER A 62 1.26 5.53 11.21
N LEU A 63 0.67 6.07 10.14
CA LEU A 63 -0.34 7.14 10.24
C LEU A 63 -1.66 6.68 10.89
N PHE A 64 -1.97 5.38 10.80
CA PHE A 64 -3.22 4.81 11.30
C PHE A 64 -3.04 3.98 12.58
N LEU A 65 -1.83 3.65 13.01
CA LEU A 65 -1.61 2.87 14.23
C LEU A 65 -1.73 3.72 15.50
N GLU A 66 -1.51 5.03 15.40
CA GLU A 66 -1.48 5.91 16.57
C GLU A 66 -2.86 6.31 17.07
N GLU A 67 -3.86 6.47 16.19
CA GLU A 67 -5.21 6.91 16.60
C GLU A 67 -6.34 6.21 15.83
N ILE A 68 -7.33 5.69 16.56
CA ILE A 68 -8.54 5.12 15.93
C ILE A 68 -9.38 6.22 15.26
N GLY A 69 -9.38 7.43 15.82
CA GLY A 69 -10.13 8.58 15.29
C GLY A 69 -9.67 9.01 13.89
N THR A 70 -8.36 8.99 13.62
CA THR A 70 -7.81 9.35 12.30
C THR A 70 -8.26 8.37 11.21
N LYS A 71 -8.44 7.08 11.51
CA LYS A 71 -9.02 6.11 10.55
C LYS A 71 -10.43 6.49 10.14
N ILE A 72 -11.27 6.86 11.11
CA ILE A 72 -12.69 7.16 10.88
C ILE A 72 -12.82 8.43 10.05
N ILE A 73 -12.12 9.50 10.45
CA ILE A 73 -12.14 10.79 9.74
C ILE A 73 -11.61 10.64 8.31
N PHE A 74 -10.47 9.96 8.16
CA PHE A 74 -9.87 9.74 6.85
C PHE A 74 -10.78 8.94 5.92
N SER A 75 -11.44 7.91 6.48
CA SER A 75 -12.39 7.11 5.71
C SER A 75 -13.64 7.88 5.32
N TYR A 76 -14.16 8.72 6.22
CA TYR A 76 -15.28 9.60 5.94
C TYR A 76 -14.94 10.59 4.82
N TRP A 77 -13.76 11.21 4.86
CA TRP A 77 -13.26 12.10 3.80
C TRP A 77 -13.15 11.40 2.45
N ILE A 78 -12.64 10.16 2.42
CA ILE A 78 -12.58 9.39 1.17
C ILE A 78 -13.99 9.14 0.62
N ASN A 79 -14.93 8.73 1.47
CA ASN A 79 -16.30 8.44 1.04
C ASN A 79 -17.00 9.70 0.54
N LEU A 80 -16.80 10.83 1.21
CA LEU A 80 -17.32 12.12 0.79
C LEU A 80 -16.71 12.54 -0.57
N HIS A 81 -15.40 12.36 -0.76
CA HIS A 81 -14.74 12.63 -2.04
C HIS A 81 -15.22 11.72 -3.18
N ILE A 82 -15.57 10.46 -2.89
CA ILE A 82 -16.15 9.56 -3.89
C ILE A 82 -17.57 9.99 -4.23
N ALA A 83 -18.42 10.21 -3.22
CA ALA A 83 -19.82 10.62 -3.39
C ALA A 83 -19.99 12.00 -4.03
N TRP A 84 -18.96 12.84 -3.99
CA TRP A 84 -19.00 14.14 -4.66
C TRP A 84 -18.50 14.09 -6.10
N LYS A 85 -17.73 13.05 -6.44
CA LYS A 85 -17.14 12.87 -7.77
C LYS A 85 -17.94 11.91 -8.66
N TYR A 86 -18.83 11.12 -8.05
CA TYR A 86 -19.78 10.19 -8.65
C TYR A 86 -21.13 10.36 -7.98
#